data_AF-A0A2M7QKC2-F1
#
_entry.id   AF-A0A2M7QKC2-F1
#
_cell.length_a   1.000
_cell.length_b   1.000
_cell.length_c   1.000
_cell.angle_alpha   90.00
_cell.angle_beta   90.00
_cell.angle_gamma   90.00
#
_symmetry.space_group_name_H-M   'P 1'
#
loop_
_entity.id
_entity.type
_entity.pdbx_description
1 polymer ?
#
loop_
_entity_poly.entity_id
_entity_poly.type
_entity_poly.pdbx_seq_one_letter_code
_entity_poly.pdbx_strand_id
1 'polypeptide(L)'
;MLFRLDRFFFDERDLFTALFGVFIAVSYFLHFSLLPFRLESLLVVFLFLLITRTMVSSLKFNSYFFLVLSGLFFCLFLSPYGLAIYLFVAMILYTKTNLI
;
A
#
# COMPACT_ATOMS: atom_id res chain seq x y z
N MET A 1 4.22 -12.56 -12.83
CA MET A 1 3.50 -13.80 -13.20
C MET A 1 2.02 -13.49 -13.30
N LEU A 2 1.43 -13.58 -14.50
CA LEU A 2 0.00 -13.38 -14.69
C LEU A 2 -0.73 -14.70 -14.38
N PHE A 3 -1.39 -14.80 -13.22
CA PHE A 3 -2.32 -15.90 -12.95
C PHE A 3 -3.65 -15.59 -13.68
N ARG A 4 -3.99 -16.39 -14.70
CA ARG A 4 -5.25 -16.27 -15.44
C ARG A 4 -6.32 -17.15 -14.81
N LEU A 5 -7.34 -16.53 -14.21
CA LEU A 5 -8.64 -17.14 -13.93
C LEU A 5 -9.68 -16.40 -14.78
N ASP A 6 -9.87 -16.88 -16.02
CA ASP A 6 -10.86 -16.59 -17.08
C ASP A 6 -11.53 -15.21 -17.27
N ARG A 7 -11.79 -14.41 -16.22
CA ARG A 7 -12.35 -13.04 -16.30
C ARG A 7 -11.78 -12.04 -15.28
N PHE A 8 -10.97 -12.48 -14.31
CA PHE A 8 -10.34 -11.60 -13.33
C PHE A 8 -8.82 -11.61 -13.51
N PHE A 9 -8.26 -10.47 -13.91
CA PHE A 9 -6.81 -10.25 -13.90
C PHE A 9 -6.38 -9.98 -12.46
N PHE A 10 -6.19 -11.04 -11.67
CA PHE A 10 -5.57 -10.93 -10.35
C PHE A 10 -4.08 -10.70 -10.55
N ASP A 11 -3.67 -9.43 -10.54
CA ASP A 11 -2.28 -9.06 -10.67
C ASP A 11 -1.56 -9.24 -9.31
N GLU A 12 -0.24 -9.39 -9.31
CA GLU A 12 0.56 -9.57 -8.08
C GLU A 12 0.33 -8.42 -7.07
N ARG A 13 0.04 -7.23 -7.60
CA ARG A 13 -0.32 -6.01 -6.85
C ARG A 13 -1.66 -6.15 -6.12
N ASP A 14 -2.65 -6.75 -6.77
CA ASP A 14 -3.98 -6.95 -6.19
C ASP A 14 -3.93 -8.01 -5.10
N LEU A 15 -3.18 -9.09 -5.33
CA LEU A 15 -2.91 -10.11 -4.32
C LEU A 15 -2.23 -9.49 -3.09
N PHE A 16 -1.19 -8.69 -3.30
CA PHE A 16 -0.48 -8.03 -2.21
C PHE A 16 -1.40 -7.11 -1.41
N THR A 17 -2.18 -6.26 -2.10
CA THR A 17 -3.12 -5.33 -1.44
C THR A 17 -4.18 -6.07 -0.65
N ALA A 18 -4.75 -7.14 -1.23
CA ALA A 18 -5.75 -7.96 -0.57
C ALA A 18 -5.18 -8.64 0.68
N LEU A 19 -3.99 -9.24 0.60
CA LEU A 19 -3.32 -9.86 1.74
C LEU A 19 -2.99 -8.84 2.83
N PHE A 20 -2.55 -7.63 2.46
CA PHE A 20 -2.30 -6.56 3.41
C PHE A 20 -3.60 -6.11 4.13
N GLY A 21 -4.70 -6.00 3.40
CA GLY A 21 -6.02 -5.72 3.98
C GLY A 21 -6.49 -6.82 4.92
N VAL A 22 -6.33 -8.09 4.54
CA VAL A 22 -6.65 -9.24 5.40
C VAL A 22 -5.78 -9.23 6.66
N PHE A 23 -4.48 -8.94 6.54
CA PHE A 23 -3.58 -8.82 7.69
C PHE A 23 -4.07 -7.74 8.68
N ILE A 24 -4.43 -6.55 8.19
CA ILE A 24 -4.96 -5.48 9.04
C ILE A 24 -6.27 -5.92 9.70
N ALA A 25 -7.20 -6.49 8.93
CA ALA A 25 -8.49 -6.94 9.47
C ALA A 25 -8.31 -8.01 10.56
N VAL A 26 -7.51 -9.04 10.29
CA VAL A 26 -7.20 -10.12 11.25
C VAL A 26 -6.52 -9.55 12.49
N SER A 27 -5.56 -8.64 12.33
CA SER A 27 -4.89 -8.01 13.47
C SER A 27 -5.83 -7.19 14.34
N TYR A 28 -6.82 -6.51 13.73
CA TYR A 28 -7.84 -5.76 14.44
C TYR A 28 -8.79 -6.68 15.21
N PHE A 29 -9.33 -7.72 14.57
CA PHE A 29 -10.28 -8.64 15.20
C PHE A 29 -9.67 -9.53 16.28
N LEU A 30 -8.41 -9.95 16.11
CA LEU A 30 -7.71 -10.78 17.09
C LEU A 30 -6.97 -9.97 18.16
N HIS A 31 -7.09 -8.63 18.14
CA HIS A 31 -6.39 -7.71 19.03
C HIS A 31 -4.89 -8.00 19.13
N PHE A 32 -4.26 -8.36 18.00
CA PHE A 32 -2.82 -8.58 17.97
C PHE A 32 -2.08 -7.27 18.25
N SER A 33 -1.06 -7.34 19.11
CA SER A 33 -0.18 -6.21 19.33
C SER A 33 0.64 -5.95 18.06
N LEU A 34 0.37 -4.80 17.42
CA LEU A 34 1.04 -4.38 16.20
C LEU A 34 2.30 -3.55 16.46
N LEU A 35 2.70 -3.36 17.73
CA LEU A 35 3.89 -2.60 18.10
C LEU A 35 5.12 -3.13 17.32
N PRO A 36 5.92 -2.25 16.70
CA PRO A 36 5.93 -0.78 16.83
C PRO A 36 4.95 -0.01 15.91
N PHE A 37 4.21 -0.71 15.05
CA PHE A 37 3.29 -0.10 14.09
C PHE A 37 1.98 0.33 14.74
N ARG A 38 1.46 1.49 14.30
CA ARG A 38 0.13 1.97 14.67
C ARG A 38 -0.87 1.49 13.64
N LEU A 39 -2.00 0.93 14.10
CA LEU A 39 -3.05 0.42 13.22
C LEU A 39 -3.58 1.50 12.28
N GLU A 40 -3.76 2.72 12.79
CA GLU A 40 -4.18 3.89 12.00
C GLU A 40 -3.21 4.18 10.84
N SER A 41 -1.90 4.14 11.09
CA SER A 41 -0.89 4.37 10.07
C SER A 41 -0.89 3.26 9.01
N LEU A 42 -1.07 2.00 9.43
CA LEU A 42 -1.21 0.87 8.49
C LEU A 42 -2.46 1.00 7.62
N LEU A 43 -3.58 1.49 8.18
CA LEU A 43 -4.79 1.81 7.42
C LEU A 43 -4.54 2.90 6.38
N VAL A 44 -3.76 3.93 6.72
CA VAL A 44 -3.39 4.98 5.74
C VAL A 44 -2.59 4.37 4.58
N VAL A 45 -1.60 3.50 4.87
CA VAL A 45 -0.85 2.78 3.81
C VAL A 45 -1.82 1.96 2.96
N PHE A 46 -2.75 1.22 3.57
CA PHE A 46 -3.70 0.39 2.84
C PHE A 46 -4.66 1.20 1.94
N LEU A 47 -5.22 2.29 2.46
CA LEU A 47 -6.07 3.19 1.68
C LEU A 47 -5.31 3.82 0.52
N PHE A 48 -4.07 4.23 0.78
CA PHE A 48 -3.20 4.75 -0.28
C PHE A 48 -2.99 3.71 -1.37
N LEU A 49 -2.73 2.45 -1.02
CA LEU A 49 -2.54 1.37 -1.98
C LEU A 49 -3.79 1.12 -2.85
N LEU A 50 -4.97 1.16 -2.25
CA LEU A 50 -6.24 1.06 -2.97
C LEU A 50 -6.45 2.22 -3.95
N ILE A 51 -6.21 3.46 -3.50
CA ILE A 51 -6.35 4.66 -4.36
C ILE A 51 -5.33 4.63 -5.50
N THR A 52 -4.09 4.27 -5.20
CA THR A 52 -3.04 4.27 -6.22
C THR A 52 -3.28 3.18 -7.26
N ARG A 53 -3.84 2.04 -6.85
CA ARG A 53 -4.26 0.96 -7.76
C ARG A 53 -5.40 1.38 -8.68
N THR A 54 -6.39 2.13 -8.18
CA THR A 54 -7.52 2.59 -9.00
C THR A 54 -7.13 3.73 -9.94
N MET A 55 -6.21 4.60 -9.53
CA MET A 55 -5.79 5.75 -10.33
C MET A 55 -4.71 5.44 -11.36
N VAL A 56 -3.79 4.51 -11.08
CA VAL A 56 -2.60 4.28 -11.90
C VAL A 56 -2.45 2.79 -12.23
N SER A 57 -3.11 2.37 -13.31
CA SER A 57 -3.03 0.98 -13.78
C SER A 57 -1.63 0.59 -14.29
N SER A 58 -0.84 1.56 -14.75
CA SER A 58 0.49 1.41 -15.36
C SER A 58 1.65 1.32 -14.36
N LEU A 59 1.41 1.46 -13.06
CA LEU A 59 2.44 1.40 -12.02
C LEU A 59 3.19 0.06 -12.09
N LYS A 60 4.49 0.08 -12.37
CA LYS A 60 5.29 -1.15 -12.33
C LYS A 60 5.26 -1.74 -10.93
N PHE A 61 5.27 -3.07 -10.84
CA PHE A 61 5.29 -3.77 -9.55
C PHE A 61 6.45 -3.32 -8.65
N ASN A 62 7.63 -3.05 -9.22
CA ASN A 62 8.78 -2.56 -8.45
C ASN A 62 8.51 -1.23 -7.75
N SER A 63 7.97 -0.23 -8.46
CA SER A 63 7.69 1.08 -7.85
C SER A 63 6.55 0.99 -6.84
N TYR A 64 5.57 0.11 -7.08
CA TYR A 64 4.53 -0.22 -6.11
C TYR A 64 5.14 -0.81 -4.81
N PHE A 65 6.04 -1.77 -4.94
CA PHE A 65 6.75 -2.38 -3.81
C PHE A 65 7.59 -1.35 -3.04
N PHE A 66 8.33 -0.48 -3.73
CA PHE A 66 9.12 0.57 -3.06
C PHE A 66 8.27 1.59 -2.31
N LEU A 67 7.12 1.99 -2.86
CA LEU A 67 6.18 2.90 -2.18
C LEU A 67 5.59 2.26 -0.91
N VAL A 68 5.26 0.97 -0.96
CA VAL A 68 4.79 0.25 0.23
C VAL A 68 5.90 0.16 1.27
N LEU A 69 7.10 -0.24 0.85
CA LEU A 69 8.23 -0.42 1.75
C LEU A 69 8.61 0.89 2.44
N SER A 70 8.63 2.00 1.69
CA SER A 70 8.87 3.32 2.27
C SER A 70 7.74 3.73 3.20
N GLY A 71 6.47 3.52 2.81
CA GLY A 71 5.31 3.76 3.68
C GLY A 71 5.39 3.00 5.00
N LEU A 72 5.73 1.71 4.97
CA LEU A 72 5.92 0.90 6.18
C LEU A 72 7.09 1.41 7.02
N PHE A 73 8.21 1.79 6.41
CA PHE A 73 9.34 2.36 7.14
C PHE A 73 8.97 3.67 7.82
N PHE A 74 8.33 4.59 7.10
CA PHE A 74 7.91 5.89 7.62
C PHE A 74 6.78 5.78 8.65
N CYS A 75 5.97 4.71 8.60
CA CYS A 75 4.96 4.40 9.61
C CYS A 75 5.54 4.22 11.02
N LEU A 76 6.83 3.89 11.14
CA LEU A 76 7.51 3.77 12.43
C LEU A 76 7.81 5.13 13.08
N PHE A 77 7.95 6.18 12.27
CA PHE A 77 8.44 7.49 12.71
C PHE A 77 7.38 8.59 12.62
N LEU A 78 6.48 8.51 11.63
CA LEU A 78 5.47 9.52 11.36
C LEU A 78 4.11 9.17 11.95
N SER A 79 3.35 10.21 12.28
CA SER A 79 1.92 10.10 12.57
C SER A 79 1.13 9.69 11.32
N PRO A 80 -0.11 9.16 11.47
CA PRO A 80 -0.95 8.79 10.33
C PRO A 80 -1.14 9.93 9.32
N TYR A 81 -1.32 11.16 9.81
CA TYR A 81 -1.45 12.36 8.96
C TYR A 81 -0.16 12.70 8.21
N GLY A 82 0.99 12.66 8.91
CA GLY A 82 2.28 12.90 8.27
C GLY A 82 2.60 11.87 7.20
N LEU A 83 2.24 10.61 7.45
CA LEU A 83 2.35 9.53 6.49
C LEU A 83 1.45 9.72 5.27
N ALA A 84 0.21 10.16 5.47
CA ALA A 84 -0.71 10.47 4.37
C ALA A 84 -0.16 11.57 3.45
N ILE A 85 0.37 12.65 4.03
CA ILE A 85 1.00 13.74 3.28
C ILE A 85 2.24 13.23 2.52
N TYR A 86 3.10 12.46 3.18
CA TYR A 86 4.28 11.86 2.54
C TYR A 86 3.90 11.01 1.32
N LEU A 87 2.95 10.10 1.49
CA LEU A 87 2.50 9.21 0.41
C LEU A 87 1.84 9.99 -0.73
N PHE A 88 1.07 11.03 -0.42
CA PHE A 88 0.48 11.91 -1.42
C PHE A 88 1.55 12.65 -2.26
N VAL A 89 2.56 13.21 -1.60
CA VAL A 89 3.69 13.84 -2.30
C VAL A 89 4.45 12.83 -3.14
N ALA A 90 4.71 11.63 -2.60
CA ALA A 90 5.37 10.55 -3.32
C ALA A 90 4.59 10.13 -4.58
N MET A 91 3.26 10.08 -4.51
CA MET A 91 2.39 9.80 -5.66
C MET A 91 2.47 10.88 -6.74
N ILE A 92 2.43 12.16 -6.36
CA ILE A 92 2.57 13.28 -7.31
C ILE A 92 3.92 13.21 -8.02
N LEU A 93 5.00 12.99 -7.25
CA LEU A 93 6.34 12.84 -7.79
C LEU A 93 6.41 11.66 -8.77
N TYR A 94 5.86 10.50 -8.40
CA TYR A 94 5.81 9.32 -9.25
C TYR A 94 5.08 9.59 -10.57
N THR A 95 3.90 10.21 -10.49
CA THR A 95 3.08 10.53 -11.67
C THR A 95 3.81 11.46 -12.64
N LYS A 96 4.58 12.43 -12.13
CA LYS A 96 5.34 13.35 -12.97
C LYS A 96 6.62 12.75 -13.54
N THR A 97 7.28 11.89 -12.80
CA THR A 97 8.62 11.41 -13.18
C THR A 97 8.58 10.15 -14.04
N ASN A 98 7.56 9.29 -13.96
CA ASN A 98 7.48 8.02 -14.69
C ASN A 98 8.79 7.18 -14.61
N LEU A 99 9.64 7.48 -13.64
CA LEU A 99 11.00 6.99 -13.49
C LEU A 99 11.02 6.11 -12.26
N ILE A 100 10.70 4.83 -12.51
CA ILE A 100 11.25 3.57 -11.98
C ILE A 100 10.33 2.47 -12.53
#